data_AF-A0A970GQX2-F1
#
_entry.id   AF-A0A970GQX2-F1
#
_cell.length_a   1.000
_cell.length_b   1.000
_cell.length_c   1.000
_cell.angle_alpha   90.00
_cell.angle_beta   90.00
_cell.angle_gamma   90.00
#
_symmetry.space_group_name_H-M   'P 1'
#
loop_
_entity.id
_entity.type
_entity.pdbx_description
1 polymer ?
#
loop_
_entity_poly.entity_id
_entity_poly.type
_entity_poly.pdbx_seq_one_letter_code
_entity_poly.pdbx_strand_id
1 'polypeptide(L)'
;MSKIRNSIILGDVDLLIERFTLLTDSYRLLVGASEELTRTPSVGENIIEQAVCRTAFLGEILDQLLLAIQLSLILDFARVTKGSENPYV
;
A
#
# COMPACT_ATOMS: atom_id res chain seq x y z
N MET A 1 37.09 -6.27 3.27
CA MET A 1 35.84 -6.03 4.05
C MET A 1 34.80 -5.41 3.12
N SER A 2 33.90 -6.22 2.54
CA SER A 2 32.80 -5.75 1.68
C SER A 2 31.48 -6.24 2.28
N LYS A 3 31.08 -5.67 3.42
CA LYS A 3 29.92 -6.12 4.20
C LYS A 3 28.73 -5.14 4.20
N ILE A 4 28.74 -4.10 3.33
CA ILE A 4 27.79 -2.97 3.43
C ILE A 4 26.80 -2.89 2.25
N ARG A 5 26.91 -3.71 1.19
CA ARG A 5 26.04 -3.55 0.00
C ARG A 5 24.71 -4.31 0.00
N ASN A 6 24.45 -5.18 0.99
CA ASN A 6 23.20 -5.96 1.06
C ASN A 6 22.12 -5.38 2.00
N SER A 7 22.41 -4.31 2.75
CA SER A 7 21.49 -3.81 3.78
C SER A 7 20.43 -2.84 3.26
N ILE A 8 20.68 -2.16 2.14
CA ILE A 8 19.74 -1.15 1.59
C ILE A 8 18.48 -1.85 1.06
N ILE A 9 18.62 -2.97 0.35
CA ILE A 9 17.48 -3.67 -0.27
C ILE A 9 16.54 -4.30 0.78
N LEU A 10 17.06 -4.86 1.87
CA LEU A 10 16.23 -5.53 2.87
C LEU A 10 15.59 -4.54 3.85
N GLY A 11 16.33 -3.53 4.30
CA GLY A 11 15.82 -2.53 5.25
C GLY A 11 14.67 -1.69 4.68
N ASP A 12 14.75 -1.35 3.39
CA ASP A 12 13.69 -0.59 2.72
C ASP A 12 12.42 -1.45 2.51
N VAL A 13 12.58 -2.76 2.31
CA VAL A 13 11.45 -3.70 2.18
C VAL A 13 10.73 -3.92 3.51
N ASP A 14 11.47 -4.07 4.61
CA ASP A 14 10.86 -4.22 5.95
C ASP A 14 10.04 -2.97 6.34
N LEU A 15 10.59 -1.78 6.08
CA LEU A 15 9.87 -0.52 6.29
C LEU A 15 8.63 -0.44 5.40
N LEU A 16 8.73 -0.85 4.14
CA LEU A 16 7.60 -0.85 3.21
C LEU A 16 6.49 -1.79 3.68
N ILE A 17 6.83 -2.98 4.17
CA ILE A 17 5.87 -3.93 4.74
C ILE A 17 5.15 -3.29 5.94
N GLU A 18 5.87 -2.69 6.88
CA GLU A 18 5.28 -2.03 8.04
C GLU A 18 4.28 -0.94 7.64
N ARG A 19 4.65 -0.11 6.66
CA ARG A 19 3.78 0.96 6.14
C ARG A 19 2.54 0.41 5.45
N PHE A 20 2.69 -0.68 4.70
CA PHE A 20 1.55 -1.34 4.05
C PHE A 20 0.59 -1.97 5.04
N THR A 21 1.11 -2.65 6.06
CA THR A 21 0.28 -3.21 7.14
C THR A 21 -0.52 -2.11 7.84
N LEU A 22 0.13 -0.99 8.19
CA LEU A 22 -0.57 0.14 8.81
C LEU A 22 -1.67 0.72 7.89
N LEU A 23 -1.38 0.82 6.59
CA LEU A 23 -2.31 1.36 5.60
C LEU A 23 -3.51 0.44 5.38
N THR A 24 -3.30 -0.87 5.25
CA THR A 24 -4.38 -1.85 5.09
C THR A 24 -5.23 -1.98 6.36
N ASP A 25 -4.63 -1.90 7.54
CA ASP A 25 -5.36 -1.86 8.81
C ASP A 25 -6.25 -0.62 8.91
N SER A 26 -5.72 0.56 8.55
CA SER A 26 -6.48 1.81 8.52
C SER A 26 -7.62 1.76 7.52
N TYR A 27 -7.37 1.19 6.33
CA TYR A 27 -8.39 0.99 5.30
C TYR A 27 -9.52 0.06 5.79
N ARG A 28 -9.17 -1.04 6.47
CA ARG A 28 -10.17 -1.96 7.05
C ARG A 28 -11.05 -1.28 8.09
N LEU A 29 -10.48 -0.41 8.93
CA LEU A 29 -11.25 0.40 9.88
C LEU A 29 -12.20 1.36 9.15
N LEU A 30 -11.75 2.01 8.08
CA LEU A 30 -12.58 2.89 7.27
C LEU A 30 -13.74 2.14 6.61
N VAL A 31 -13.49 0.95 6.04
CA VAL A 31 -14.53 0.08 5.48
C VAL A 31 -15.56 -0.27 6.56
N GLY A 32 -15.11 -0.72 7.73
CA GLY A 32 -16.01 -1.04 8.84
C GLY A 32 -16.84 0.16 9.31
N ALA A 33 -16.24 1.36 9.38
CA ALA A 33 -16.96 2.58 9.71
C ALA A 33 -18.02 2.94 8.65
N SER A 34 -17.69 2.76 7.36
CA SER A 34 -18.61 2.99 6.25
C SER A 34 -19.78 2.01 6.27
N GLU A 35 -19.52 0.72 6.54
CA GLU A 35 -20.56 -0.29 6.71
C GLU A 35 -21.50 0.03 7.89
N GLU A 36 -20.98 0.56 8.99
CA GLU A 36 -21.80 0.87 10.16
C GLU A 36 -22.76 2.05 9.90
N LEU A 37 -22.40 2.99 9.02
CA LEU A 37 -23.32 4.04 8.58
C LEU A 37 -24.58 3.45 7.93
N THR A 38 -24.47 2.32 7.22
CA THR A 38 -25.62 1.64 6.59
C THR A 38 -26.61 1.07 7.62
N ARG A 39 -26.16 0.85 8.86
CA ARG A 39 -26.95 0.30 9.97
C ARG A 39 -27.44 1.39 10.94
N THR A 40 -27.06 2.65 10.72
CA THR A 40 -27.38 3.75 11.63
C THR A 40 -28.68 4.47 11.20
N PRO A 41 -29.78 4.39 11.96
CA PRO A 41 -31.11 4.84 11.52
C PRO A 41 -31.27 6.33 11.22
N SER A 42 -30.35 7.17 11.71
CA SER A 42 -30.41 8.64 11.58
C SER A 42 -29.50 9.19 10.47
N VAL A 43 -28.75 8.34 9.77
CA VAL A 43 -27.84 8.79 8.71
C VAL A 43 -28.60 8.85 7.39
N GLY A 44 -28.52 9.98 6.69
CA GLY A 44 -29.16 10.14 5.39
C GLY A 44 -28.49 9.28 4.31
N GLU A 45 -29.30 8.74 3.40
CA GLU A 45 -28.86 7.83 2.32
C GLU A 45 -27.71 8.42 1.47
N ASN A 46 -27.77 9.71 1.12
CA ASN A 46 -26.70 10.40 0.39
C ASN A 46 -25.34 10.36 1.13
N ILE A 47 -25.36 10.43 2.47
CA ILE A 47 -24.12 10.34 3.27
C ILE A 47 -23.54 8.93 3.20
N ILE A 48 -24.41 7.92 3.26
CA ILE A 48 -24.02 6.50 3.14
C ILE A 48 -23.41 6.24 1.77
N GLU A 49 -24.07 6.65 0.69
CA GLU A 49 -23.57 6.47 -0.68
C GLU A 49 -22.21 7.14 -0.89
N GLN A 50 -22.04 8.38 -0.40
CA GLN A 50 -20.76 9.08 -0.48
C GLN A 50 -19.66 8.37 0.32
N ALA A 51 -19.96 7.85 1.51
CA ALA A 51 -18.99 7.13 2.32
C ALA A 51 -18.56 5.81 1.65
N VAL A 52 -19.52 5.06 1.10
CA VAL A 52 -19.25 3.81 0.37
C VAL A 52 -18.42 4.09 -0.89
N CYS A 53 -18.80 5.09 -1.69
CA CYS A 53 -18.10 5.45 -2.91
C CYS A 53 -16.65 5.88 -2.64
N ARG A 54 -16.41 6.73 -1.63
CA ARG A 54 -15.06 7.15 -1.22
C ARG A 54 -14.22 5.99 -0.74
N THR A 55 -14.82 5.05 -0.01
CA THR A 55 -14.14 3.86 0.49
C THR A 55 -13.75 2.95 -0.67
N ALA A 56 -14.66 2.68 -1.61
CA ALA A 56 -14.39 1.88 -2.79
C ALA A 56 -13.26 2.49 -3.65
N PHE A 57 -13.34 3.80 -3.91
CA PHE A 57 -12.31 4.52 -4.66
C PHE A 57 -10.93 4.46 -3.98
N LEU A 58 -10.89 4.55 -2.65
CA LEU A 58 -9.63 4.37 -1.92
C LEU A 58 -9.07 2.95 -2.08
N GLY A 59 -9.93 1.92 -2.09
CA GLY A 59 -9.54 0.54 -2.39
C GLY A 59 -8.83 0.42 -3.74
N GLU A 60 -9.38 1.03 -4.78
CA GLU A 60 -8.76 1.04 -6.12
C GLU A 60 -7.37 1.71 -6.12
N ILE A 61 -7.21 2.80 -5.38
CA ILE A 61 -5.91 3.48 -5.23
C ILE A 61 -4.89 2.56 -4.54
N LEU A 62 -5.32 1.82 -3.50
CA LEU A 62 -4.44 0.89 -2.78
C LEU A 62 -3.98 -0.26 -3.70
N ASP A 63 -4.87 -0.79 -4.54
CA ASP A 63 -4.53 -1.83 -5.53
C ASP A 63 -3.50 -1.31 -6.55
N GLN A 64 -3.68 -0.09 -7.05
CA GLN A 64 -2.73 0.54 -7.96
C GLN A 64 -1.37 0.78 -7.32
N LEU A 65 -1.34 1.21 -6.05
CA LEU A 65 -0.11 1.42 -5.31
C LEU A 65 0.64 0.10 -5.09
N LEU A 66 -0.07 -0.97 -4.72
CA LEU A 66 0.52 -2.30 -4.56
C LEU A 66 1.14 -2.79 -5.87
N LEU A 67 0.44 -2.62 -7.00
CA LEU A 67 0.96 -2.96 -8.31
C LEU A 67 2.23 -2.17 -8.65
N ALA A 68 2.24 -0.86 -8.41
CA ALA A 68 3.40 -0.01 -8.70
C ALA A 68 4.65 -0.45 -7.91
N ILE A 69 4.47 -0.88 -6.66
CA ILE A 69 5.55 -1.40 -5.82
C ILE A 69 6.04 -2.76 -6.32
N GLN A 70 5.13 -3.68 -6.64
CA GLN A 70 5.50 -4.98 -7.22
C GLN A 70 6.34 -4.80 -8.48
N LEU A 71 5.92 -3.90 -9.38
CA LEU A 71 6.66 -3.57 -10.59
C LEU A 71 8.03 -2.98 -10.27
N SER A 72 8.12 -2.07 -9.30
CA SER A 72 9.37 -1.45 -8.88
C SER A 72 10.38 -2.48 -8.33
N LEU A 73 9.92 -3.41 -7.48
CA LEU A 73 10.73 -4.49 -6.94
C LEU A 73 11.21 -5.46 -8.03
N ILE A 74 10.34 -5.81 -8.99
CA ILE A 74 10.70 -6.67 -10.12
C ILE A 74 11.76 -5.98 -10.99
N LEU A 75 11.60 -4.68 -11.27
CA LEU A 75 12.54 -3.91 -12.07
C LEU A 75 13.90 -3.80 -11.38
N ASP A 76 13.92 -3.55 -10.08
CA ASP A 76 15.16 -3.49 -9.30
C ASP A 76 15.87 -4.84 -9.26
N PHE A 77 15.14 -5.93 -9.00
CA PHE A 77 15.68 -7.28 -9.05
C PHE A 77 16.27 -7.63 -10.43
N ALA A 78 15.58 -7.28 -11.51
CA ALA A 78 16.05 -7.49 -12.87
C ALA A 78 17.32 -6.68 -13.20
N ARG A 79 17.46 -5.46 -12.66
CA ARG A 79 18.67 -4.63 -12.79
C ARG A 79 19.85 -5.27 -12.06
N VAL A 80 19.68 -5.64 -10.78
CA VAL A 80 20.73 -6.27 -9.97
C VAL A 80 21.21 -7.57 -10.62
N THR A 81 20.29 -8.40 -11.13
CA THR A 81 20.62 -9.69 -11.78
C THR A 81 21.41 -9.51 -13.08
N LYS A 82 21.26 -8.38 -13.78
CA LYS A 82 22.01 -8.06 -15.02
C LYS A 82 23.39 -7.46 -14.76
N GLY A 83 23.79 -7.24 -13.50
CA GLY A 83 25.09 -6.68 -13.16
C GLY A 83 25.22 -5.17 -13.40
N SER A 84 24.11 -4.45 -13.65
CA SER A 84 24.13 -2.99 -13.62
C SER A 84 24.26 -2.52 -12.16
N GLU A 85 25.27 -1.70 -11.86
CA GLU A 85 25.45 -1.10 -10.53
C GLU A 85 24.17 -0.36 -10.08
N ASN A 86 23.81 -0.55 -8.81
CA ASN A 86 22.67 0.10 -8.18
C ASN A 86 22.89 1.63 -8.20
N PRO A 87 22.01 2.46 -8.81
CA PRO A 87 22.19 3.91 -8.88
C PRO A 87 22.02 4.62 -7.54
N TYR A 88 21.58 3.91 -6.50
CA TYR A 88 21.50 4.40 -5.13
C TYR A 88 22.77 4.07 -4.31
N VAL A 89 23.85 3.63 -4.98
CA VAL A 89 25.20 3.40 -4.43
C VAL A 89 26.22 4.23 -5.19
#